data_AF-A0A7C6GFS4-F1
#
_entry.id   AF-A0A7C6GFS4-F1
#
_cell.length_a   1.000
_cell.length_b   1.000
_cell.length_c   1.000
_cell.angle_alpha   90.00
_cell.angle_beta   90.00
_cell.angle_gamma   90.00
#
_symmetry.space_group_name_H-M   'P 1'
#
loop_
_entity.id
_entity.type
_entity.pdbx_description
1 polymer ?
#
loop_
_entity_poly.entity_id
_entity_poly.type
_entity_poly.pdbx_seq_one_letter_code
_entity_poly.pdbx_strand_id
1 'polypeptide(L)'
;MKEIGQQLAEAREAMGVSLEEASTDLKLKPSQLENIEAGNRSAFKDVFELKQIIRDYAKYLSLEYEKLEDDFNEFVFEYTSKIPLEEIAKANEERKIEKREVFSPYTIEYKKKSKYLKYIILIIIVLSAIITYLIIGNVKDKKEVESINFTGFTIGE
;
A
#
# COMPACT_ATOMS: atom_id res chain seq x y z
N MET A 1 -30.08 10.37 -4.19
CA MET A 1 -29.65 11.79 -4.29
C MET A 1 -30.63 12.68 -5.01
N LYS A 2 -31.08 12.39 -6.24
CA LYS A 2 -32.11 13.22 -6.90
C LYS A 2 -33.37 13.35 -6.06
N GLU A 3 -33.82 12.24 -5.47
CA GLU A 3 -34.98 12.22 -4.56
C GLU A 3 -34.76 13.09 -3.31
N ILE A 4 -33.60 12.98 -2.67
CA ILE A 4 -33.21 13.83 -1.52
C ILE A 4 -33.25 15.32 -1.90
N GLY A 5 -32.66 15.67 -3.04
CA GLY A 5 -32.63 17.04 -3.55
C GLY A 5 -34.04 17.58 -3.84
N GLN A 6 -34.89 16.76 -4.47
CA GLN A 6 -36.27 17.10 -4.75
C GLN A 6 -37.09 17.33 -3.48
N GLN A 7 -36.96 16.45 -2.47
CA GLN A 7 -37.66 16.63 -1.19
C GLN A 7 -37.28 17.94 -0.48
N LEU A 8 -36.00 18.31 -0.51
CA LEU A 8 -35.52 19.56 0.06
C LEU A 8 -36.07 20.78 -0.71
N ALA A 9 -36.08 20.72 -2.05
CA ALA A 9 -36.63 21.78 -2.89
C ALA A 9 -38.13 21.98 -2.63
N GLU A 10 -38.91 20.90 -2.62
CA GLU A 10 -40.35 20.91 -2.36
C GLU A 10 -40.65 21.49 -0.97
N ALA A 11 -39.88 21.11 0.05
CA ALA A 11 -40.05 21.64 1.41
C ALA A 11 -39.70 23.13 1.51
N ARG A 12 -38.63 23.59 0.85
CA ARG A 12 -38.28 25.01 0.77
C ARG A 12 -39.39 25.82 0.11
N GLU A 13 -39.89 25.36 -1.03
CA GLU A 13 -40.98 26.01 -1.76
C GLU A 13 -42.28 26.02 -0.96
N ALA A 14 -42.60 24.92 -0.26
CA ALA A 14 -43.77 24.84 0.62
C ALA A 14 -43.70 25.81 1.81
N MET A 15 -42.49 26.08 2.32
CA MET A 15 -42.25 27.11 3.35
C MET A 15 -42.23 28.54 2.79
N GLY A 16 -42.25 28.71 1.46
CA GLY A 16 -42.20 30.01 0.81
C GLY A 16 -40.83 30.70 0.91
N VAL A 17 -39.77 29.94 1.18
CA VAL A 17 -38.42 30.47 1.38
C VAL A 17 -37.67 30.49 0.04
N SER A 18 -36.96 31.59 -0.24
CA SER A 18 -36.11 31.67 -1.43
C SER A 18 -34.80 30.91 -1.24
N LEU A 19 -34.18 30.48 -2.34
CA LEU A 19 -32.88 29.80 -2.29
C LEU A 19 -31.81 30.73 -1.67
N GLU A 20 -31.87 32.02 -2.00
CA GLU A 20 -30.98 33.06 -1.50
C GLU A 20 -31.10 33.24 0.01
N GLU A 21 -32.33 33.28 0.53
CA GLU A 21 -32.63 33.41 1.96
C GLU A 21 -32.12 32.19 2.74
N ALA A 22 -32.49 30.98 2.30
CA ALA A 22 -32.01 29.74 2.90
C ALA A 22 -30.47 29.65 2.90
N SER A 23 -29.83 30.06 1.80
CA SER A 23 -28.37 30.07 1.70
C SER A 23 -27.73 31.06 2.68
N THR A 24 -28.37 32.21 2.89
CA THR A 24 -27.89 33.25 3.81
C THR A 24 -27.97 32.77 5.26
N ASP A 25 -29.10 32.17 5.65
CA ASP A 25 -29.31 31.65 7.01
C ASP A 25 -28.36 30.49 7.34
N LEU A 26 -28.14 29.61 6.36
CA LEU A 26 -27.23 28.47 6.47
C LEU A 26 -25.75 28.85 6.28
N LYS A 27 -25.45 30.11 5.93
CA LYS A 27 -24.09 30.60 5.61
C LYS A 27 -23.41 29.81 4.49
N LEU A 28 -24.19 29.45 3.48
CA LEU A 28 -23.77 28.72 2.29
C LEU A 28 -23.84 29.62 1.06
N LYS A 29 -23.20 29.22 -0.03
CA LYS A 29 -23.41 29.87 -1.33
C LYS A 29 -24.75 29.38 -1.92
N PRO A 30 -25.53 30.24 -2.60
CA PRO A 30 -26.75 29.82 -3.30
C PRO A 30 -26.51 28.62 -4.22
N SER A 31 -25.37 28.63 -4.94
CA SER A 31 -24.99 27.53 -5.82
C SER A 31 -24.80 26.18 -5.11
N GLN A 32 -24.49 26.16 -3.82
CA GLN A 32 -24.42 24.90 -3.07
C GLN A 32 -25.83 24.33 -2.86
N LEU A 33 -26.79 25.14 -2.45
CA LEU A 33 -28.18 24.68 -2.29
C LEU A 33 -28.80 24.28 -3.63
N GLU A 34 -28.55 25.05 -4.70
CA GLU A 34 -28.99 24.71 -6.06
C GLU A 34 -28.46 23.34 -6.50
N ASN A 35 -27.16 23.07 -6.27
CA ASN A 35 -26.59 21.77 -6.59
C ASN A 35 -27.15 20.63 -5.74
N ILE A 36 -27.56 20.88 -4.49
CA ILE A 36 -28.22 19.88 -3.64
C ILE A 36 -29.61 19.58 -4.16
N GLU A 37 -30.42 20.61 -4.43
CA GLU A 37 -31.78 20.49 -4.97
C GLU A 37 -31.77 19.78 -6.34
N ALA A 38 -30.76 20.04 -7.18
CA ALA A 38 -30.55 19.36 -8.45
C ALA A 38 -29.99 17.91 -8.31
N GLY A 39 -29.60 17.50 -7.09
CA GLY A 39 -28.98 16.21 -6.82
C GLY A 39 -27.55 16.06 -7.39
N ASN A 40 -26.86 17.17 -7.67
CA ASN A 40 -25.51 17.21 -8.22
C ASN A 40 -24.44 17.04 -7.12
N ARG A 41 -24.22 15.81 -6.68
CA ARG A 41 -23.16 15.49 -5.68
C ARG A 41 -21.74 15.87 -6.13
N SER A 42 -21.47 15.92 -7.44
CA SER A 42 -20.13 16.15 -7.97
C SER A 42 -19.63 17.58 -7.76
N ALA A 43 -20.53 18.50 -7.38
CA ALA A 43 -20.20 19.87 -7.03
C ALA A 43 -19.56 20.02 -5.63
N PHE A 44 -19.59 18.96 -4.82
CA PHE A 44 -19.08 18.96 -3.45
C PHE A 44 -17.72 18.30 -3.36
N LYS A 45 -16.89 18.76 -2.41
CA LYS A 45 -15.53 18.26 -2.23
C LYS A 45 -15.54 16.80 -1.78
N ASP A 46 -16.41 16.48 -0.83
CA ASP A 46 -16.51 15.15 -0.25
C ASP A 46 -17.94 14.86 0.25
N VAL A 47 -18.18 13.59 0.53
CA VAL A 47 -19.48 13.07 0.98
C VAL A 47 -19.86 13.58 2.37
N PHE A 48 -18.86 13.91 3.19
CA PHE A 48 -19.07 14.38 4.56
C PHE A 48 -19.60 15.82 4.57
N GLU A 49 -19.01 16.71 3.78
CA GLU A 49 -19.52 18.07 3.55
C GLU A 49 -20.96 18.02 3.04
N LEU A 50 -21.21 17.20 2.00
CA LEU A 50 -22.54 17.04 1.44
C LEU A 50 -23.55 16.55 2.50
N LYS A 51 -23.18 15.55 3.31
CA LYS A 51 -24.03 15.05 4.40
C LYS A 51 -24.36 16.14 5.42
N GLN A 52 -23.37 16.92 5.84
CA GLN A 52 -23.59 18.00 6.80
C GLN A 52 -24.55 19.05 6.27
N ILE A 53 -24.37 19.47 5.02
CA ILE A 53 -25.25 20.47 4.41
C ILE A 53 -26.68 19.94 4.27
N ILE A 54 -26.86 18.69 3.83
CA ILE A 54 -28.19 18.07 3.72
C ILE A 54 -28.88 18.05 5.09
N ARG A 55 -28.16 17.63 6.14
CA ARG A 55 -28.70 17.59 7.50
C ARG A 55 -29.10 18.98 8.00
N ASP A 56 -28.22 19.95 7.84
CA ASP A 56 -28.44 21.30 8.37
C ASP A 56 -29.56 22.01 7.58
N TYR A 57 -29.67 21.73 6.27
CA TYR A 57 -30.77 22.22 5.44
C TYR A 57 -32.10 21.55 5.79
N ALA A 58 -32.13 20.24 6.02
CA ALA A 58 -33.33 19.53 6.48
C ALA A 58 -33.82 20.08 7.83
N LYS A 59 -32.91 20.35 8.76
CA LYS A 59 -33.23 21.01 10.05
C LYS A 59 -33.82 22.39 9.87
N TYR A 60 -33.24 23.21 8.99
CA TYR A 60 -33.76 24.53 8.65
C TYR A 60 -35.19 24.45 8.10
N LEU A 61 -35.46 23.46 7.25
CA LEU A 61 -36.78 23.22 6.66
C LEU A 61 -37.74 22.45 7.58
N SER A 62 -37.39 22.21 8.84
CA SER A 62 -38.20 21.44 9.80
C SER A 62 -38.61 20.04 9.31
N LEU A 63 -37.76 19.43 8.48
CA LEU A 63 -37.91 18.04 8.03
C LEU A 63 -37.35 17.05 9.06
N GLU A 64 -37.77 15.80 8.94
CA GLU A 64 -37.21 14.68 9.70
C GLU A 64 -35.80 14.35 9.17
N TYR A 65 -34.80 15.08 9.67
CA TYR A 65 -33.44 15.01 9.17
C TYR A 65 -32.79 13.64 9.40
N GLU A 66 -33.21 12.88 10.41
CA GLU A 66 -32.75 11.52 10.66
C GLU A 66 -33.09 10.60 9.49
N LYS A 67 -34.34 10.66 9.01
CA LYS A 67 -34.77 9.88 7.84
C LYS A 67 -34.02 10.31 6.59
N LEU A 68 -33.85 11.61 6.39
CA LEU A 68 -33.10 12.14 5.23
C LEU A 68 -31.61 11.74 5.28
N GLU A 69 -31.03 11.66 6.47
CA GLU A 69 -29.67 11.14 6.67
C GLU A 69 -29.58 9.65 6.33
N ASP A 70 -30.60 8.85 6.68
CA ASP A 70 -30.65 7.43 6.34
C ASP A 70 -30.77 7.22 4.83
N ASP A 71 -31.66 7.95 4.16
CA ASP A 71 -31.80 7.96 2.69
C ASP A 71 -30.46 8.36 2.02
N PHE A 72 -29.75 9.32 2.61
CA PHE A 72 -28.41 9.71 2.14
C PHE A 72 -27.37 8.60 2.36
N ASN A 73 -27.39 7.93 3.52
CA ASN A 73 -26.47 6.82 3.81
C ASN A 73 -26.71 5.66 2.84
N GLU A 74 -27.97 5.33 2.52
CA GLU A 74 -28.31 4.33 1.52
C GLU A 74 -27.79 4.72 0.13
N PHE A 75 -27.99 5.98 -0.29
CA PHE A 75 -27.42 6.50 -1.53
C PHE A 75 -25.89 6.39 -1.60
N VAL A 76 -25.20 6.71 -0.51
CA VAL A 76 -23.73 6.59 -0.44
C VAL A 76 -23.33 5.12 -0.49
N PHE A 77 -24.07 4.25 0.18
CA PHE A 77 -23.87 2.81 0.11
C PHE A 77 -24.03 2.34 -1.33
N GLU A 78 -25.15 2.57 -2.02
CA GLU A 78 -25.35 2.19 -3.43
C GLU A 78 -24.26 2.72 -4.36
N TYR A 79 -23.80 3.95 -4.13
CA TYR A 79 -22.75 4.56 -4.92
C TYR A 79 -21.39 3.88 -4.73
N THR A 80 -21.06 3.50 -3.50
CA THR A 80 -19.76 2.91 -3.13
C THR A 80 -19.73 1.38 -3.22
N SER A 81 -20.88 0.72 -3.09
CA SER A 81 -21.07 -0.73 -3.17
C SER A 81 -21.11 -1.28 -4.60
N LYS A 82 -20.92 -0.41 -5.61
CA LYS A 82 -20.56 -0.82 -6.98
C LYS A 82 -19.19 -1.51 -7.09
N ILE A 83 -18.46 -1.66 -5.99
CA ILE A 83 -17.35 -2.61 -5.91
C ILE A 83 -17.97 -3.97 -5.52
N PRO A 84 -18.09 -4.94 -6.45
CA PRO A 84 -18.62 -6.25 -6.10
C PRO A 84 -17.76 -6.88 -4.99
N LEU A 85 -18.40 -7.62 -4.09
CA LEU A 85 -17.71 -8.33 -3.01
C LEU A 85 -16.61 -9.23 -3.58
N GLU A 86 -16.80 -9.77 -4.78
CA GLU A 86 -15.77 -10.48 -5.53
C GLU A 86 -14.54 -9.62 -5.85
N GLU A 87 -14.68 -8.35 -6.25
CA GLU A 87 -13.53 -7.46 -6.52
C GLU A 87 -12.81 -7.06 -5.23
N ILE A 88 -13.55 -6.87 -4.13
CA ILE A 88 -12.95 -6.62 -2.80
C ILE A 88 -12.18 -7.86 -2.34
N ALA A 89 -12.79 -9.05 -2.48
CA ALA A 89 -12.15 -10.32 -2.14
C ALA A 89 -10.90 -10.57 -2.99
N LYS A 90 -11.00 -10.35 -4.29
CA LYS A 90 -9.90 -10.51 -5.24
C LYS A 90 -8.76 -9.51 -4.98
N ALA A 91 -9.07 -8.24 -4.71
CA ALA A 91 -8.07 -7.25 -4.31
C ALA A 91 -7.45 -7.56 -2.93
N ASN A 92 -8.18 -8.22 -2.03
CA ASN A 92 -7.64 -8.69 -0.75
C ASN A 92 -6.76 -9.94 -0.91
N GLU A 93 -7.10 -10.83 -1.83
CA GLU A 93 -6.27 -11.98 -2.23
C GLU A 93 -4.99 -11.52 -2.94
N GLU A 94 -5.10 -10.61 -3.90
CA GLU A 94 -3.96 -9.97 -4.58
C GLU A 94 -3.08 -9.21 -3.57
N ARG A 95 -3.66 -8.47 -2.62
CA ARG A 95 -2.91 -7.86 -1.50
C ARG A 95 -2.31 -8.87 -0.52
N LYS A 96 -2.89 -10.05 -0.33
CA LYS A 96 -2.27 -11.16 0.43
C LYS A 96 -1.05 -11.73 -0.31
N ILE A 97 -1.11 -11.78 -1.64
CA ILE A 97 0.00 -12.24 -2.49
C ILE A 97 1.12 -11.19 -2.57
N GLU A 98 0.79 -9.89 -2.59
CA GLU A 98 1.77 -8.79 -2.59
C GLU A 98 2.34 -8.46 -1.20
N LYS A 99 1.67 -8.82 -0.11
CA LYS A 99 2.22 -8.84 1.25
C LYS A 99 3.31 -9.92 1.35
N ARG A 100 4.46 -9.68 0.72
CA ARG A 100 5.73 -10.04 1.35
C ARG A 100 5.70 -9.38 2.73
N GLU A 101 5.70 -10.21 3.77
CA GLU A 101 5.60 -9.85 5.19
C GLU A 101 6.14 -8.44 5.46
N VAL A 102 5.25 -7.47 5.64
CA VAL A 102 5.63 -6.12 6.03
C VAL A 102 6.07 -6.19 7.49
N PHE A 103 7.36 -6.41 7.71
CA PHE A 103 7.94 -6.37 9.06
C PHE A 103 7.95 -4.93 9.56
N SER A 104 7.29 -4.66 10.68
CA SER A 104 7.50 -3.40 11.39
C SER A 104 8.96 -3.35 11.87
N PRO A 105 9.61 -2.17 11.97
CA PRO A 105 10.98 -2.05 12.49
C PRO A 105 11.20 -2.73 13.86
N TYR A 106 10.12 -2.96 14.60
CA TYR A 106 10.10 -3.53 15.94
C TYR A 106 9.75 -5.02 16.00
N THR A 107 9.38 -5.65 14.87
CA THR A 107 9.06 -7.08 14.76
C THR A 107 9.97 -7.80 13.75
N ILE A 108 11.08 -7.19 13.35
CA ILE A 108 12.07 -7.82 12.47
C ILE A 108 12.74 -8.95 13.26
N GLU A 109 12.32 -10.19 13.02
CA GLU A 109 13.04 -11.36 13.50
C GLU A 109 14.26 -11.60 12.61
N TYR A 110 15.42 -11.13 13.06
CA TYR A 110 16.69 -11.40 12.39
C TYR A 110 16.97 -12.91 12.40
N LYS A 111 16.80 -13.58 11.25
CA LYS A 111 17.15 -15.00 11.10
C LYS A 111 18.61 -15.20 11.53
N LYS A 112 18.80 -15.96 12.62
CA LYS A 112 20.10 -16.23 13.21
C LYS A 112 20.99 -16.89 12.16
N LYS A 113 22.04 -16.18 11.71
CA LYS A 113 23.00 -16.71 10.74
C LYS A 113 23.48 -18.08 11.22
N SER A 114 23.35 -19.07 10.33
CA SER A 114 23.71 -20.45 10.62
C SER A 114 25.18 -20.52 11.06
N LYS A 115 25.44 -21.08 12.25
CA LYS A 115 26.81 -21.22 12.78
C LYS A 115 27.71 -21.99 11.81
N TYR A 116 27.12 -22.87 10.99
CA TYR A 116 27.77 -23.69 9.97
C TYR A 116 28.52 -22.89 8.90
N LEU A 117 28.11 -21.65 8.58
CA LEU A 117 28.82 -20.81 7.60
C LEU A 117 30.27 -20.53 8.00
N LYS A 118 30.55 -20.34 9.31
CA LYS A 118 31.92 -20.14 9.80
C LYS A 118 32.77 -21.39 9.61
N TYR A 119 32.18 -22.56 9.84
CA TYR A 119 32.87 -23.84 9.66
C TYR A 119 33.12 -24.15 8.18
N ILE A 120 32.20 -23.80 7.28
CA ILE A 120 32.39 -23.94 5.83
C ILE A 120 33.59 -23.09 5.35
N ILE A 121 33.67 -21.84 5.79
CA ILE A 121 34.81 -20.95 5.44
C ILE A 121 36.13 -21.53 5.97
N LEU A 122 36.14 -22.04 7.21
CA LEU A 122 37.32 -22.64 7.80
C LEU A 122 37.79 -23.90 7.04
N ILE A 123 36.85 -24.75 6.60
CA ILE A 123 37.14 -25.93 5.78
C ILE A 123 37.77 -25.53 4.43
N ILE A 124 37.26 -24.48 3.77
CA ILE A 124 37.82 -23.99 2.50
C ILE A 124 39.26 -23.51 2.69
N ILE A 125 39.55 -22.78 3.78
CA ILE A 125 40.92 -22.31 4.07
C ILE A 125 41.87 -23.49 4.27
N VAL A 126 41.47 -24.50 5.05
CA VAL A 126 42.30 -25.70 5.29
C VAL A 126 42.55 -26.47 3.99
N LEU A 127 41.51 -26.68 3.17
CA LEU A 127 41.66 -27.33 1.86
C LEU A 127 42.61 -26.56 0.94
N SER A 128 42.52 -25.22 0.92
CA SER A 128 43.42 -24.40 0.12
C SER A 128 44.89 -24.54 0.55
N ALA A 129 45.17 -24.67 1.85
CA ALA A 129 46.51 -24.87 2.38
C ALA A 129 47.07 -26.27 2.06
N ILE A 130 46.21 -27.30 2.05
CA ILE A 130 46.60 -28.65 1.63
C ILE A 130 46.96 -28.65 0.14
N ILE A 131 46.16 -28.00 -0.70
CA ILE A 131 46.43 -27.90 -2.14
C ILE A 131 47.75 -27.18 -2.40
N THR A 132 48.00 -26.04 -1.73
CA THR A 132 49.27 -25.32 -1.90
C THR A 132 50.47 -26.14 -1.42
N TYR A 133 50.35 -26.87 -0.30
CA TYR A 133 51.39 -27.78 0.17
C TYR A 133 51.70 -28.89 -0.86
N LEU A 134 50.66 -29.52 -1.44
CA LEU A 134 50.84 -30.55 -2.46
C LEU A 134 51.51 -30.02 -3.73
N ILE A 135 51.19 -28.80 -4.16
CA ILE A 135 51.84 -28.17 -5.33
C ILE A 135 53.32 -27.91 -5.03
N ILE A 136 53.66 -27.36 -3.87
CA ILE A 136 55.06 -27.09 -3.50
C ILE A 136 55.87 -28.40 -3.42
N GLY A 137 55.30 -29.47 -2.85
CA GLY A 137 55.94 -30.79 -2.81
C GLY A 137 56.28 -31.30 -4.21
N ASN A 138 55.30 -31.31 -5.11
CA ASN A 138 55.50 -31.74 -6.51
C ASN A 138 56.51 -30.88 -7.28
N VAL A 139 56.59 -29.57 -6.99
CA VAL A 139 57.57 -28.68 -7.62
C VAL A 139 58.98 -28.91 -7.08
N LYS A 140 59.12 -29.24 -5.79
CA LYS A 140 60.41 -29.53 -5.15
C LYS A 140 60.99 -30.85 -5.67
N ASP A 141 60.15 -31.88 -5.80
CA ASP A 141 60.56 -33.18 -6.37
C ASP A 141 61.07 -33.03 -7.81
N LYS A 142 60.42 -32.17 -8.63
CA LYS A 142 60.90 -31.83 -9.98
C LYS A 142 62.27 -31.14 -9.98
N LYS A 143 62.51 -30.20 -9.06
CA LYS A 143 63.79 -29.48 -8.96
C LYS A 143 64.92 -30.37 -8.45
N GLU A 144 64.63 -31.30 -7.54
CA GLU A 144 65.63 -32.23 -7.03
C GLU A 144 66.08 -33.20 -8.14
N VAL A 145 65.16 -33.74 -8.93
CA VAL A 145 65.47 -34.58 -10.10
C VAL A 145 66.27 -33.82 -11.18
N GLU A 146 65.97 -32.54 -11.43
CA GLU A 146 66.72 -31.72 -12.40
C GLU A 146 68.14 -31.37 -11.90
N SER A 147 68.32 -31.18 -10.58
CA SER A 147 69.64 -30.93 -9.98
C SER A 147 70.54 -32.16 -9.91
N ILE A 148 69.98 -33.37 -9.78
CA ILE A 148 70.73 -34.63 -9.80
C ILE A 148 71.25 -34.95 -11.21
N ASN A 149 70.54 -34.52 -12.26
CA ASN A 149 70.98 -34.74 -13.65
C ASN A 149 72.09 -33.78 -14.13
N PHE A 150 72.40 -32.70 -13.39
CA PHE A 150 73.38 -31.69 -13.80
C PHE A 150 74.80 -31.92 -13.23
N THR A 151 74.97 -32.79 -12.23
CA THR A 151 76.27 -33.00 -11.55
C THR A 151 77.09 -34.18 -12.10
N GLY A 152 76.60 -34.86 -13.14
CA GLY A 152 77.26 -36.01 -13.77
C GLY A 152 77.87 -35.73 -15.15
N PHE A 153 78.77 -34.75 -15.29
CA PHE A 153 79.63 -34.66 -16.48
C PHE A 153 80.96 -33.96 -16.19
N THR A 154 82.01 -34.75 -15.94
CA THR A 154 83.41 -34.31 -16.03
C THR A 154 83.99 -34.72 -17.38
N ILE A 155 84.51 -33.75 -18.15
CA ILE A 155 85.61 -33.92 -19.11
C ILE A 155 86.61 -32.80 -18.73
N GLY A 156 87.88 -33.02 -18.41
CA GLY A 156 88.84 -33.92 -19.04
C GLY A 156 89.58 -33.15 -20.13
N GLU A 157 90.58 -32.36 -19.74
CA GLU A 157 91.74 -31.96 -20.56
C GLU A 157 92.98 -31.94 -19.66
#